data_AF-A0A0C1QJE3-F1
#
_entry.id   AF-A0A0C1QJE3-F1
#
_cell.length_a   1.000
_cell.length_b   1.000
_cell.length_c   1.000
_cell.angle_alpha   90.00
_cell.angle_beta   90.00
_cell.angle_gamma   90.00
#
_symmetry.space_group_name_H-M   'P 1'
#
loop_
_entity.id
_entity.type
_entity.pdbx_description
1 polymer ?
#
loop_
_entity_poly.entity_id
_entity_poly.type
_entity_poly.pdbx_seq_one_letter_code
_entity_poly.pdbx_strand_id
1 'polypeptide(L)'
;MNYLEAVACFAEFGTHRDEAISIMLSGEQRVGIYSLSPMTFKLVLQRVIDDEIGISDLELWASVLLQREEYLVGELEGSLYALSDPDVMGGLDKVKLTRLLALLD
;
A
#
# COMPACT_ATOMS: atom_id res chain seq x y z
N MET A 1 0.57 10.81 -16.97
CA MET A 1 0.94 9.46 -16.50
C MET A 1 0.23 8.38 -17.33
N ASN A 2 0.86 7.23 -17.58
CA ASN A 2 0.22 6.06 -18.21
C ASN A 2 -0.36 5.10 -17.16
N TYR A 3 -1.08 4.04 -17.56
CA TYR A 3 -1.77 3.16 -16.61
C TYR A 3 -0.82 2.42 -15.65
N LEU A 4 0.30 1.89 -16.14
CA LEU A 4 1.30 1.22 -15.31
C LEU A 4 1.96 2.21 -14.34
N GLU A 5 2.30 3.41 -14.83
CA GLU A 5 2.84 4.49 -14.01
C GLU A 5 1.84 4.92 -12.93
N ALA A 6 0.54 4.92 -13.21
CA ALA A 6 -0.51 5.21 -12.24
C ALA A 6 -0.60 4.13 -11.14
N VAL A 7 -0.62 2.86 -11.54
CA VAL A 7 -0.62 1.73 -10.61
C VAL A 7 0.60 1.77 -9.69
N ALA A 8 1.79 2.03 -10.25
CA ALA A 8 3.03 2.19 -9.48
C ALA A 8 2.99 3.42 -8.57
N CYS A 9 2.54 4.57 -9.08
CA CYS A 9 2.42 5.81 -8.32
C CYS A 9 1.51 5.65 -7.10
N PHE A 10 0.40 4.93 -7.24
CA PHE A 10 -0.46 4.61 -6.10
C PHE A 10 0.25 3.70 -5.08
N ALA A 11 0.88 2.61 -5.53
CA ALA A 11 1.57 1.66 -4.65
C ALA A 11 2.72 2.31 -3.86
N GLU A 12 3.44 3.24 -4.46
CA GLU A 12 4.61 3.89 -3.89
C GLU A 12 4.28 5.14 -3.06
N PHE A 13 3.00 5.46 -2.88
CA PHE A 13 2.57 6.74 -2.28
C PHE A 13 3.24 7.94 -2.97
N GLY A 14 3.22 7.94 -4.30
CA GLY A 14 3.80 8.99 -5.12
C GLY A 14 3.06 10.33 -5.01
N THR A 15 3.70 11.39 -5.49
CA THR A 15 3.21 12.78 -5.37
C THR A 15 1.97 13.08 -6.20
N HIS A 16 1.72 12.33 -7.27
CA HIS A 16 0.60 12.55 -8.20
C HIS A 16 -0.55 11.54 -7.99
N ARG A 17 -0.83 11.17 -6.73
CA ARG A 17 -1.82 10.14 -6.38
C ARG A 17 -3.22 10.40 -6.93
N ASP A 18 -3.69 11.65 -6.92
CA ASP A 18 -5.03 11.97 -7.43
C ASP A 18 -5.16 11.75 -8.95
N GLU A 19 -4.11 12.08 -9.70
CA GLU A 19 -4.02 11.75 -11.13
C GLU A 19 -3.96 10.22 -11.32
N ALA A 20 -3.20 9.52 -10.48
CA ALA A 20 -3.06 8.07 -10.54
C ALA A 20 -4.40 7.35 -10.33
N ILE A 21 -5.14 7.76 -9.30
CA ILE A 21 -6.47 7.23 -9.01
C ILE A 21 -7.42 7.48 -10.18
N SER A 22 -7.40 8.69 -10.76
CA SER A 22 -8.24 9.03 -11.92
C SER A 22 -7.97 8.13 -13.13
N ILE A 23 -6.69 7.82 -13.39
CA ILE A 23 -6.28 6.91 -14.46
C ILE A 23 -6.66 5.45 -14.14
N MET A 24 -6.46 5.01 -12.90
CA MET A 24 -6.83 3.65 -12.45
C MET A 24 -8.33 3.38 -12.51
N LEU A 25 -9.17 4.41 -12.32
CA LEU A 25 -10.63 4.31 -12.39
C LEU A 25 -11.18 4.36 -13.82
N SER A 26 -10.49 5.04 -14.74
CA SER A 26 -10.93 5.21 -16.14
C SER A 26 -10.32 4.19 -17.09
N GLY A 27 -9.17 3.60 -16.74
CA GLY A 27 -8.48 2.60 -17.53
C GLY A 27 -8.99 1.18 -17.30
N GLU A 28 -8.76 0.32 -18.29
CA GLU A 28 -9.03 -1.11 -18.18
C GLU A 28 -8.03 -1.77 -17.21
N GLN A 29 -8.55 -2.53 -16.25
CA GLN A 29 -7.76 -3.25 -15.27
C GLN A 29 -6.84 -4.27 -15.96
N ARG A 30 -5.56 -4.28 -15.58
CA ARG A 30 -4.59 -5.23 -16.11
C ARG A 30 -3.99 -6.05 -14.97
N VAL A 31 -4.25 -7.34 -15.01
CA VAL A 31 -3.86 -8.27 -13.94
C VAL A 31 -2.35 -8.36 -13.83
N GLY A 32 -1.85 -8.24 -12.60
CA GLY A 32 -0.49 -8.54 -12.20
C GLY A 32 0.60 -7.68 -12.85
N ILE A 33 0.27 -6.45 -13.24
CA ILE A 33 1.23 -5.56 -13.90
C ILE A 33 2.22 -4.89 -12.94
N TYR A 34 1.96 -4.93 -11.63
CA TYR A 34 2.84 -4.39 -10.62
C TYR A 34 3.11 -5.41 -9.51
N SER A 35 4.39 -5.68 -9.24
CA SER A 35 4.80 -6.53 -8.13
C SER A 35 5.20 -5.66 -6.95
N LEU A 36 4.47 -5.75 -5.83
CA LEU A 36 4.79 -4.99 -4.63
C LEU A 36 6.09 -5.51 -4.03
N SER A 37 7.11 -4.67 -4.01
CA SER A 37 8.39 -5.03 -3.41
C SER A 37 8.37 -4.84 -1.89
N PRO A 38 9.11 -5.67 -1.12
CA PRO A 38 9.32 -5.43 0.31
C PRO A 38 9.91 -4.03 0.57
N MET A 39 10.76 -3.51 -0.32
CA MET A 39 11.33 -2.18 -0.20
C MET A 39 10.26 -1.08 -0.27
N THR A 40 9.34 -1.16 -1.24
CA THR A 40 8.21 -0.23 -1.37
C THR A 40 7.34 -0.28 -0.11
N PHE A 41 7.01 -1.48 0.34
CA PHE A 41 6.21 -1.69 1.55
C PHE A 41 6.86 -1.06 2.79
N LYS A 42 8.15 -1.34 3.03
CA LYS A 42 8.92 -0.76 4.14
C LYS A 42 8.96 0.78 4.07
N LEU A 43 9.15 1.35 2.87
CA LEU A 43 9.19 2.79 2.68
C LEU A 43 7.85 3.45 3.05
N VAL A 44 6.74 2.84 2.65
CA VAL A 44 5.40 3.32 3.04
C VAL A 44 5.21 3.26 4.56
N LEU A 45 5.59 2.15 5.20
CA LEU A 45 5.50 2.05 6.66
C LEU A 45 6.35 3.11 7.38
N GLN A 46 7.57 3.34 6.91
CA GLN A 46 8.46 4.34 7.49
C GLN A 46 7.85 5.74 7.40
N ARG A 47 7.25 6.09 6.26
CA ARG A 47 6.57 7.38 6.07
C ARG A 47 5.34 7.56 6.96
N VAL A 48 4.64 6.48 7.32
CA VAL A 48 3.56 6.53 8.32
C VAL A 48 4.12 6.75 9.74
N ILE A 49 5.24 6.09 10.07
CA ILE A 49 5.94 6.29 11.34
C ILE A 49 6.40 7.75 11.48
N ASP A 50 6.86 8.35 10.39
CA ASP A 50 7.35 9.73 10.29
C ASP A 50 6.24 10.80 10.15
N ASP A 51 4.96 10.43 10.32
CA ASP A 51 3.78 11.31 10.19
C ASP A 51 3.55 11.92 8.78
N GLU A 52 4.20 11.40 7.74
CA GLU A 52 3.96 11.85 6.36
C GLU A 52 2.67 11.26 5.77
N ILE A 53 2.25 10.10 6.28
CA ILE A 53 1.07 9.35 5.84
C ILE A 53 0.22 9.05 7.07
N GLY A 54 -1.09 9.35 7.00
CA GLY A 54 -2.02 9.02 8.06
C GLY A 54 -2.28 7.51 8.17
N ILE A 55 -2.62 7.02 9.37
CA ILE A 55 -2.96 5.60 9.57
C ILE A 55 -4.16 5.19 8.70
N SER A 56 -5.20 6.03 8.61
CA SER A 56 -6.36 5.74 7.74
C SER A 56 -6.00 5.69 6.25
N ASP A 57 -4.98 6.46 5.81
CA ASP A 57 -4.48 6.37 4.43
C ASP A 57 -3.72 5.05 4.20
N LEU A 58 -2.96 4.58 5.20
CA LEU A 58 -2.29 3.28 5.16
C LEU A 58 -3.29 2.13 5.07
N GLU A 59 -4.37 2.18 5.87
CA GLU A 59 -5.46 1.20 5.83
C GLU A 59 -6.11 1.13 4.44
N LEU A 60 -6.42 2.28 3.86
CA LEU A 60 -6.98 2.37 2.51
C LEU A 60 -6.01 1.84 1.47
N TRP A 61 -4.73 2.22 1.54
CA TRP A 61 -3.70 1.75 0.63
C TRP A 61 -3.58 0.22 0.67
N ALA A 62 -3.53 -0.37 1.87
CA ALA A 62 -3.46 -1.81 2.04
C ALA A 62 -4.70 -2.51 1.47
N SER A 63 -5.88 -1.96 1.74
CA SER A 63 -7.15 -2.46 1.20
C SER A 63 -7.17 -2.45 -0.33
N VAL A 64 -6.72 -1.37 -0.96
CA VAL A 64 -6.69 -1.25 -2.42
C VAL A 64 -5.71 -2.25 -3.03
N LEU A 65 -4.51 -2.40 -2.46
CA LEU A 65 -3.51 -3.36 -2.94
C LEU A 65 -4.01 -4.81 -2.88
N LEU A 66 -4.82 -5.17 -1.89
CA LEU A 66 -5.40 -6.51 -1.75
C LEU A 66 -6.56 -6.78 -2.72
N GLN A 67 -7.37 -5.76 -3.00
CA GLN A 67 -8.61 -5.92 -3.79
C GLN A 67 -8.39 -5.79 -5.29
N ARG A 68 -7.33 -5.09 -5.71
CA ARG A 68 -7.06 -4.77 -7.11
C ARG A 68 -6.10 -5.79 -7.72
N GLU A 69 -6.55 -6.44 -8.79
CA GLU A 69 -5.81 -7.50 -9.48
C GLU A 69 -4.53 -7.01 -10.18
N GLU A 70 -4.31 -5.70 -10.32
CA GLU A 70 -3.08 -5.14 -10.85
C GLU A 70 -1.86 -5.45 -9.97
N TYR A 71 -2.08 -5.67 -8.68
CA TYR A 71 -1.03 -5.81 -7.68
C TYR A 71 -0.77 -7.28 -7.35
N LEU A 72 0.45 -7.71 -7.58
CA LEU A 72 0.98 -8.96 -7.05
C LEU A 72 1.61 -8.66 -5.69
N VAL A 73 0.95 -9.10 -4.62
CA VAL A 73 1.35 -8.79 -3.24
C VAL A 73 2.15 -9.92 -2.57
N GLY A 74 2.01 -11.16 -3.06
CA GLY A 74 2.86 -12.30 -2.67
C GLY A 74 2.98 -12.49 -1.15
N GLU A 75 4.21 -12.56 -0.64
CA GLU A 75 4.51 -12.76 0.79
C GLU A 75 4.01 -11.62 1.70
N LEU A 76 3.71 -10.45 1.14
CA LEU A 76 3.21 -9.29 1.88
C LEU A 76 1.69 -9.32 2.09
N GLU A 77 0.96 -10.27 1.50
CA GLU A 77 -0.50 -10.36 1.61
C GLU A 77 -0.98 -10.40 3.07
N GLY A 78 -0.34 -11.21 3.91
CA GLY A 78 -0.70 -11.30 5.34
C GLY A 78 -0.45 -9.99 6.10
N SER A 79 0.64 -9.29 5.78
CA SER A 79 0.95 -7.98 6.35
C SER A 79 -0.03 -6.91 5.87
N LEU A 80 -0.40 -6.92 4.60
CA LEU A 80 -1.41 -6.01 4.06
C LEU A 80 -2.78 -6.28 4.67
N TYR A 81 -3.16 -7.53 4.87
CA TYR A 81 -4.45 -7.88 5.49
C TYR A 81 -4.56 -7.29 6.90
N ALA A 82 -3.51 -7.48 7.69
CA ALA A 82 -3.36 -6.89 9.01
C ALA A 82 -3.44 -5.35 9.04
N LEU A 83 -2.96 -4.67 7.98
CA LEU A 83 -3.03 -3.23 7.86
C LEU A 83 -4.39 -2.74 7.34
N SER A 84 -5.06 -3.52 6.48
CA SER A 84 -6.36 -3.18 5.90
C SER A 84 -7.51 -3.25 6.91
N ASP A 85 -7.33 -4.06 7.95
CA ASP A 85 -8.29 -4.21 9.05
C ASP A 85 -7.54 -4.13 10.40
N PRO A 86 -7.26 -2.92 10.90
CA PRO A 86 -6.59 -2.72 12.18
C PRO A 86 -7.28 -3.40 13.36
N ASP A 87 -8.60 -3.60 13.30
CA ASP A 87 -9.37 -4.16 14.40
C ASP A 87 -8.98 -5.62 14.64
N VAL A 88 -8.57 -6.36 13.60
CA VAL A 88 -8.03 -7.72 13.77
C VAL A 88 -6.70 -7.74 14.55
N MET A 89 -6.00 -6.62 14.64
CA MET A 89 -4.79 -6.44 15.46
C MET A 89 -5.06 -5.78 16.82
N GLY A 90 -6.32 -5.53 17.18
CA GLY A 90 -6.68 -4.72 18.35
C GLY A 90 -6.22 -3.26 18.19
N GLY A 91 -6.42 -2.71 17.01
CA GLY A 91 -6.02 -1.37 16.59
C GLY A 91 -4.62 -1.31 15.96
N LEU A 92 -4.33 -0.22 15.26
CA LEU A 92 -3.03 0.05 14.66
C LEU A 92 -2.45 1.34 15.26
N ASP A 93 -1.20 1.26 15.72
CA ASP A 93 -0.46 2.41 16.24
C ASP A 93 0.99 2.36 15.74
N LYS A 94 1.72 3.46 15.94
CA LYS A 94 3.11 3.57 15.51
C LYS A 94 4.02 2.51 16.13
N VAL A 95 3.77 2.09 17.37
CA VAL A 95 4.59 1.07 18.04
C VAL A 95 4.45 -0.27 17.33
N LYS A 96 3.22 -0.63 16.93
CA LYS A 96 2.95 -1.84 16.14
C LYS A 96 3.56 -1.74 14.74
N LEU A 97 3.48 -0.58 14.09
CA LEU A 97 4.10 -0.35 12.78
C LEU A 97 5.63 -0.47 12.83
N THR A 98 6.29 0.10 13.84
CA THR A 98 7.74 -0.05 14.02
C THR A 98 8.14 -1.50 14.25
N ARG A 99 7.35 -2.26 15.02
CA ARG A 99 7.59 -3.70 15.21
C ARG A 99 7.42 -4.48 13.91
N LEU A 100 6.38 -4.19 13.14
CA LEU A 100 6.16 -4.81 11.83
C LEU A 100 7.33 -4.52 10.89
N LEU A 101 7.80 -3.27 10.84
CA LEU A 101 8.95 -2.87 10.03
C LEU A 101 10.22 -3.66 10.40
N ALA A 102 10.49 -3.84 11.70
CA ALA A 102 11.64 -4.59 12.19
C ALA A 102 11.57 -6.11 11.95
N LEU A 103 10.36 -6.67 11.75
CA LEU A 103 10.18 -8.09 11.40
C LEU A 103 10.42 -8.38 9.92
N LEU A 104 10.49 -7.35 9.09
CA LEU A 104 10.66 -7.46 7.64
C LEU A 104 12.13 -7.33 7.20
N ASP A 105 13.05 -7.00 8.12
CA ASP A 105 14.50 -7.02 7.93
C ASP A 105 15.09 -8.43 8.08
#